data_AF-A0A374I4H5-F1
#
_entry.id   AF-A0A374I4H5-F1
#
_cell.length_a   1.000
_cell.length_b   1.000
_cell.length_c   1.000
_cell.angle_alpha   90.00
_cell.angle_beta   90.00
_cell.angle_gamma   90.00
#
_symmetry.space_group_name_H-M   'P 1'
#
loop_
_entity.id
_entity.type
_entity.pdbx_description
1 polymer ?
#
loop_
_entity_poly.entity_id
_entity_poly.type
_entity_poly.pdbx_seq_one_letter_code
_entity_poly.pdbx_strand_id
1 'polypeptide(L)'
;MSKITDYGFLFQQMFGTKGTKSTSAIGSFQLSQLNSSSIQSQLKAAGIDTNSAQYKAAIKQMMSNANGAMYTNIQSIKNLMKSYDKDGDYIDPTTGLAGLLLTDENASSQKRIISILESSKDEMFEQTKKEFLQENGVLNGDTTKRSDVYTNMYRKVQKNDRLAAGYTMQQYERAYRQAFISAAKAADPGWEIGKPVSSGTLDGITRESVEANLKKSGSSLAQVSVDTRI
;
A
#
# COMPACT_ATOMS: atom_id res chain seq x y z
N MET A 1 29.88 -40.74 51.72
CA MET A 1 28.76 -41.00 50.80
C MET A 1 28.55 -39.76 49.94
N SER A 2 29.02 -39.77 48.68
CA SER A 2 28.83 -38.63 47.77
C SER A 2 27.46 -38.71 47.11
N LYS A 3 26.69 -37.63 47.20
CA LYS A 3 25.42 -37.46 46.47
C LYS A 3 25.74 -37.37 44.98
N ILE A 4 25.37 -38.39 44.22
CA ILE A 4 25.36 -38.33 42.76
C ILE A 4 24.19 -37.43 42.36
N THR A 5 24.49 -36.24 41.84
CA THR A 5 23.46 -35.37 41.26
C THR A 5 22.93 -36.04 39.99
N ASP A 6 21.64 -36.37 39.98
CA ASP A 6 20.98 -36.99 38.85
C ASP A 6 20.74 -35.96 37.74
N TYR A 7 21.52 -36.07 36.66
CA TYR A 7 21.40 -35.26 35.45
C TYR A 7 20.45 -35.87 34.41
N GLY A 8 19.66 -36.89 34.76
CA GLY A 8 18.73 -37.56 33.84
C GLY A 8 17.71 -36.62 33.18
N PHE A 9 17.29 -35.55 33.88
CA PHE A 9 16.41 -34.52 33.32
C PHE A 9 17.03 -33.78 32.13
N LEU A 10 18.34 -33.52 32.17
CA LEU A 10 19.05 -32.86 31.06
C LEU A 10 19.11 -33.76 29.81
N PHE A 11 19.21 -35.08 29.99
CA PHE A 11 19.13 -36.03 28.88
C PHE A 11 17.72 -36.19 28.31
N GLN A 12 16.68 -36.09 29.17
CA GLN A 12 15.28 -36.11 28.72
C GLN A 12 14.92 -34.89 27.86
N GLN A 13 15.56 -33.75 28.12
CA GLN A 13 15.40 -32.53 27.34
C GLN A 13 16.20 -32.53 26.02
N MET A 14 17.35 -33.21 25.96
CA MET A 14 18.19 -33.25 24.76
C MET A 14 17.79 -34.31 23.72
N PHE A 15 17.15 -35.42 24.12
CA PHE A 15 16.90 -36.55 23.20
C PHE A 15 15.44 -36.94 22.99
N GLY A 16 14.49 -36.10 23.39
CA GLY A 16 13.09 -36.23 23.00
C GLY A 16 12.41 -37.48 23.57
N THR A 17 11.34 -37.28 24.35
CA THR A 17 10.46 -38.37 24.75
C THR A 17 9.96 -39.14 23.53
N LYS A 18 10.34 -40.43 23.45
CA LYS A 18 9.73 -41.41 22.55
C LYS A 18 8.23 -41.44 22.84
N GLY A 19 7.44 -40.87 21.92
CA GLY A 19 5.99 -40.99 21.93
C GLY A 19 5.25 -39.66 21.98
N THR A 20 5.28 -38.88 20.89
CA THR A 20 4.11 -38.26 20.23
C THR A 20 4.59 -37.21 19.20
N LYS A 21 4.57 -37.62 17.93
CA LYS A 21 4.47 -36.81 16.69
C LYS A 21 5.27 -35.48 16.62
N SER A 22 6.45 -35.55 15.99
CA SER A 22 6.94 -34.56 15.01
C SER A 22 6.92 -33.08 15.43
N THR A 23 7.51 -32.73 16.57
CA THR A 23 7.93 -31.34 16.82
C THR A 23 9.38 -31.17 16.36
N SER A 24 9.56 -30.79 15.09
CA SER A 24 10.84 -30.29 14.57
C SER A 24 11.35 -29.17 15.48
N ALA A 25 12.67 -28.97 15.56
CA ALA A 25 13.40 -28.13 16.53
C ALA A 25 12.94 -26.65 16.74
N ILE A 26 11.86 -26.19 16.09
CA ILE A 26 11.26 -24.85 16.17
C ILE A 26 9.75 -24.92 16.56
N GLY A 27 9.19 -26.10 16.85
CA GLY A 27 7.75 -26.26 17.10
C GLY A 27 6.91 -26.04 15.83
N SER A 28 7.42 -26.46 14.67
CA SER A 28 6.73 -26.30 13.39
C SER A 28 5.56 -27.29 13.23
N PHE A 29 4.51 -26.88 12.54
CA PHE A 29 3.32 -27.68 12.23
C PHE A 29 2.82 -27.39 10.81
N GLN A 30 2.06 -28.33 10.23
CA GLN A 30 1.45 -28.11 8.92
C GLN A 30 0.31 -27.09 9.01
N LEU A 31 0.16 -26.22 8.01
CA LEU A 31 -0.94 -25.26 7.94
C LEU A 31 -2.32 -25.93 8.02
N SER A 32 -2.47 -27.12 7.44
CA SER A 32 -3.68 -27.95 7.55
C SER A 32 -4.09 -28.29 9.00
N GLN A 33 -3.15 -28.25 9.94
CA GLN A 33 -3.39 -28.56 11.36
C GLN A 33 -3.76 -27.33 12.20
N LEU A 34 -3.88 -26.13 11.61
CA LEU A 34 -4.19 -24.89 12.31
C LEU A 34 -5.45 -24.99 13.19
N ASN A 35 -6.47 -25.74 12.75
CA ASN A 35 -7.72 -25.89 13.48
C ASN A 35 -7.69 -26.98 14.57
N SER A 36 -6.56 -27.68 14.74
CA SER A 36 -6.44 -28.65 15.83
C SER A 36 -6.41 -27.96 17.19
N SER A 37 -7.02 -28.59 18.20
CA SER A 37 -7.09 -28.05 19.56
C SER A 37 -5.70 -27.73 20.13
N SER A 38 -4.72 -28.60 19.88
CA SER A 38 -3.34 -28.42 20.32
C SER A 38 -2.71 -27.15 19.73
N ILE A 39 -2.81 -26.94 18.42
CA ILE A 39 -2.25 -25.76 17.76
C ILE A 39 -2.99 -24.49 18.17
N GLN A 40 -4.32 -24.53 18.29
CA GLN A 40 -5.11 -23.40 18.79
C GLN A 40 -4.70 -23.00 20.21
N SER A 41 -4.47 -23.97 21.10
CA SER A 41 -3.96 -23.68 22.46
C SER A 41 -2.58 -23.04 22.44
N GLN A 42 -1.67 -23.51 21.56
CA GLN A 42 -0.33 -22.92 21.43
C GLN A 42 -0.38 -21.49 20.88
N LEU A 43 -1.21 -21.22 19.87
CA LEU A 43 -1.41 -19.87 19.32
C LEU A 43 -1.93 -18.91 20.41
N LYS A 44 -2.95 -19.33 21.16
CA LYS A 44 -3.52 -18.55 22.25
C LYS A 44 -2.51 -18.31 23.38
N ALA A 45 -1.75 -19.34 23.77
CA ALA A 45 -0.68 -19.21 24.77
C ALA A 45 0.42 -18.24 24.32
N ALA A 46 0.66 -18.14 23.01
CA ALA A 46 1.58 -17.17 22.43
C ALA A 46 1.00 -15.76 22.28
N GLY A 47 -0.24 -15.52 22.73
CA GLY A 47 -0.91 -14.22 22.65
C GLY A 47 -1.52 -13.91 21.29
N ILE A 48 -1.73 -14.90 20.43
CA ILE A 48 -2.40 -14.71 19.14
C ILE A 48 -3.91 -14.88 19.33
N ASP A 49 -4.68 -13.83 19.00
CA ASP A 49 -6.12 -13.94 18.84
C ASP A 49 -6.45 -14.51 17.46
N THR A 50 -6.84 -15.79 17.44
CA THR A 50 -7.19 -16.51 16.21
C THR A 50 -8.51 -16.07 15.59
N ASN A 51 -9.27 -15.22 16.27
CA ASN A 51 -10.49 -14.60 15.73
C ASN A 51 -10.23 -13.23 15.09
N SER A 52 -9.06 -12.63 15.33
CA SER A 52 -8.72 -11.31 14.81
C SER A 52 -8.66 -11.27 13.28
N ALA A 53 -9.03 -10.12 12.69
CA ALA A 53 -8.92 -9.92 11.25
C ALA A 53 -7.46 -9.99 10.78
N GLN A 54 -6.53 -9.45 11.57
CA GLN A 54 -5.08 -9.52 11.33
C GLN A 54 -4.57 -10.97 11.20
N TYR A 55 -4.94 -11.85 12.13
CA TYR A 55 -4.58 -13.27 12.07
C TYR A 55 -5.21 -13.95 10.84
N LYS A 56 -6.51 -13.73 10.60
CA LYS A 56 -7.23 -14.32 9.48
C LYS A 56 -6.63 -13.91 8.13
N ALA A 57 -6.24 -12.65 7.98
CA ALA A 57 -5.57 -12.14 6.78
C ALA A 57 -4.21 -12.81 6.54
N ALA A 58 -3.39 -12.91 7.58
CA ALA A 58 -2.10 -13.61 7.52
C ALA A 58 -2.27 -15.09 7.11
N ILE A 59 -3.20 -15.82 7.74
CA ILE A 59 -3.46 -17.22 7.39
C ILE A 59 -4.04 -17.36 5.97
N LYS A 60 -4.93 -16.45 5.53
CA LYS A 60 -5.45 -16.44 4.15
C LYS A 60 -4.31 -16.37 3.14
N GLN A 61 -3.33 -15.48 3.36
CA GLN A 61 -2.15 -15.37 2.50
C GLN A 61 -1.28 -16.64 2.52
N MET A 62 -1.06 -17.25 3.69
CA MET A 62 -0.28 -18.48 3.77
C MET A 62 -0.97 -19.64 3.05
N MET A 63 -2.30 -19.73 3.17
CA MET A 63 -3.11 -20.77 2.52
C MET A 63 -3.14 -20.61 1.00
N SER A 64 -3.29 -19.38 0.48
CA SER A 64 -3.34 -19.11 -0.97
C SER A 64 -2.05 -19.49 -1.69
N ASN A 65 -0.91 -19.42 -1.00
CA ASN A 65 0.40 -19.66 -1.61
C ASN A 65 0.84 -21.12 -1.55
N ALA A 66 0.13 -22.00 -0.82
CA ALA A 66 0.69 -23.32 -0.47
C ALA A 66 -0.31 -24.47 -0.29
N ASN A 67 -1.59 -24.29 -0.64
CA ASN A 67 -2.64 -25.32 -0.55
C ASN A 67 -2.67 -26.09 0.80
N GLY A 68 -2.25 -25.45 1.90
CA GLY A 68 -2.23 -26.04 3.25
C GLY A 68 -1.14 -27.07 3.55
N ALA A 69 -0.30 -27.47 2.58
CA ALA A 69 0.75 -28.48 2.76
C ALA A 69 2.05 -27.93 3.37
N MET A 70 2.21 -26.60 3.37
CA MET A 70 3.39 -25.95 3.92
C MET A 70 3.43 -26.04 5.46
N TYR A 71 4.63 -26.23 5.98
CA TYR A 71 4.91 -26.13 7.40
C TYR A 71 5.15 -24.68 7.80
N THR A 72 4.60 -24.28 8.94
CA THR A 72 4.83 -22.98 9.57
C THR A 72 5.15 -23.18 11.05
N ASN A 73 5.38 -22.08 11.76
CA ASN A 73 5.48 -22.06 13.21
C ASN A 73 4.85 -20.75 13.74
N ILE A 74 4.67 -20.67 15.05
CA ILE A 74 4.03 -19.53 15.73
C ILE A 74 4.77 -18.22 15.43
N GLN A 75 6.10 -18.23 15.40
CA GLN A 75 6.88 -17.02 15.17
C GLN A 75 6.73 -16.49 13.75
N SER A 76 6.69 -17.38 12.76
CA SER A 76 6.40 -17.03 11.36
C SER A 76 5.02 -16.40 11.23
N ILE A 77 4.00 -16.95 11.91
CA ILE A 77 2.65 -16.36 11.94
C ILE A 77 2.70 -14.96 12.56
N LYS A 78 3.36 -14.79 13.71
CA LYS A 78 3.52 -13.45 14.34
C LYS A 78 4.21 -12.45 13.43
N ASN A 79 5.26 -12.88 12.72
CA ASN A 79 5.99 -12.00 11.82
C ASN A 79 5.10 -11.59 10.63
N LEU A 80 4.34 -12.52 10.07
CA LEU A 80 3.43 -12.22 8.97
C LEU A 80 2.26 -11.31 9.40
N MET A 81 1.73 -11.53 10.60
CA MET A 81 0.68 -10.67 11.17
C MET A 81 1.11 -9.19 11.23
N LYS A 82 2.41 -8.88 11.39
CA LYS A 82 2.92 -7.49 11.39
C LYS A 82 2.76 -6.78 10.04
N SER A 83 2.56 -7.51 8.95
CA SER A 83 2.27 -6.96 7.62
C SER A 83 0.81 -6.55 7.45
N TYR A 84 -0.02 -6.73 8.47
CA TYR A 84 -1.45 -6.44 8.43
C TYR A 84 -1.83 -5.51 9.58
N ASP A 85 -2.77 -4.60 9.33
CA ASP A 85 -3.34 -3.76 10.39
C ASP A 85 -4.39 -4.54 11.21
N LYS A 86 -4.98 -3.86 12.21
CA LYS A 86 -6.00 -4.45 13.09
C LYS A 86 -7.25 -4.96 12.35
N ASP A 87 -7.54 -4.40 11.17
CA ASP A 87 -8.70 -4.75 10.35
C ASP A 87 -8.35 -5.81 9.30
N GLY A 88 -7.10 -6.28 9.28
CA GLY A 88 -6.61 -7.29 8.33
C GLY A 88 -6.20 -6.71 6.98
N ASP A 89 -6.07 -5.38 6.87
CA ASP A 89 -5.60 -4.73 5.64
C ASP A 89 -4.07 -4.79 5.55
N TYR A 90 -3.55 -5.11 4.36
CA TYR A 90 -2.11 -5.17 4.14
C TYR A 90 -1.48 -3.77 4.33
N ILE A 91 -0.41 -3.73 5.11
CA ILE A 91 0.42 -2.55 5.34
C ILE A 91 1.49 -2.53 4.26
N ASP A 92 1.46 -1.49 3.43
CA ASP A 92 2.50 -1.28 2.43
C ASP A 92 3.86 -1.06 3.14
N PRO A 93 4.90 -1.87 2.82
CA PRO A 93 6.16 -1.82 3.54
C PRO A 93 6.98 -0.56 3.24
N THR A 94 6.71 0.12 2.14
CA THR A 94 7.42 1.34 1.71
C THR A 94 6.90 2.57 2.45
N THR A 95 5.58 2.65 2.63
CA THR A 95 4.90 3.82 3.19
C THR A 95 4.50 3.65 4.66
N GLY A 96 4.35 2.39 5.10
CA GLY A 96 3.80 2.02 6.40
C GLY A 96 2.29 2.19 6.50
N LEU A 97 1.58 2.36 5.38
CA LEU A 97 0.15 2.65 5.34
C LEU A 97 -0.66 1.45 4.88
N ALA A 98 -1.77 1.17 5.55
CA ALA A 98 -2.79 0.24 5.08
C ALA A 98 -3.78 0.90 4.10
N GLY A 99 -4.61 0.12 3.41
CA GLY A 99 -5.63 0.65 2.49
C GLY A 99 -5.08 1.15 1.15
N LEU A 100 -3.86 0.76 0.79
CA LEU A 100 -3.24 1.04 -0.51
C LEU A 100 -3.27 -0.16 -1.46
N LEU A 101 -3.54 -1.37 -0.94
CA LEU A 101 -3.63 -2.57 -1.74
C LEU A 101 -4.99 -2.68 -2.43
N LEU A 102 -4.97 -2.74 -3.76
CA LEU A 102 -6.14 -3.07 -4.56
C LEU A 102 -6.42 -4.57 -4.45
N THR A 103 -7.66 -4.92 -4.14
CA THR A 103 -8.15 -6.30 -4.02
C THR A 103 -9.47 -6.41 -4.80
N ASP A 104 -9.89 -7.63 -5.11
CA ASP A 104 -11.19 -7.84 -5.78
C ASP A 104 -12.34 -7.28 -4.94
N GLU A 105 -12.23 -7.38 -3.61
CA GLU A 105 -13.23 -6.89 -2.65
C GLU A 105 -13.36 -5.36 -2.66
N ASN A 106 -12.28 -4.62 -2.93
CA ASN A 106 -12.27 -3.15 -2.89
C ASN A 106 -12.15 -2.47 -4.27
N ALA A 107 -12.07 -3.24 -5.36
CA ALA A 107 -11.87 -2.73 -6.72
C ALA A 107 -12.95 -1.71 -7.15
N SER A 108 -14.20 -1.93 -6.76
CA SER A 108 -15.32 -1.02 -7.03
C SER A 108 -15.17 0.34 -6.34
N SER A 109 -14.45 0.40 -5.22
CA SER A 109 -14.27 1.62 -4.43
C SER A 109 -13.13 2.51 -4.93
N GLN A 110 -12.23 1.99 -5.79
CA GLN A 110 -11.05 2.71 -6.27
C GLN A 110 -11.41 3.84 -7.26
N LYS A 111 -12.28 3.57 -8.25
CA LYS A 111 -12.54 4.50 -9.37
C LYS A 111 -13.57 5.58 -9.05
N ARG A 112 -13.54 6.09 -7.81
CA ARG A 112 -14.40 7.19 -7.36
C ARG A 112 -13.57 8.47 -7.33
N ILE A 113 -14.15 9.57 -7.80
CA ILE A 113 -13.58 10.90 -7.59
C ILE A 113 -14.01 11.38 -6.20
N ILE A 114 -13.05 11.77 -5.37
CA ILE A 114 -13.29 12.30 -4.03
C ILE A 114 -12.65 13.67 -3.87
N SER A 115 -13.02 14.40 -2.81
CA SER A 115 -12.31 15.62 -2.44
C SER A 115 -10.96 15.25 -1.84
N ILE A 116 -9.91 15.94 -2.29
CA ILE A 116 -8.55 15.85 -1.75
C ILE A 116 -8.09 17.25 -1.39
N LEU A 117 -7.20 17.35 -0.39
CA LEU A 117 -6.69 18.64 0.08
C LEU A 117 -6.06 19.46 -1.04
N GLU A 118 -6.32 20.77 -1.05
CA GLU A 118 -5.74 21.72 -2.02
C GLU A 118 -4.20 21.63 -2.03
N SER A 119 -3.58 21.56 -0.84
CA SER A 119 -2.10 21.42 -0.74
C SER A 119 -1.57 20.19 -1.47
N SER A 120 -2.30 19.07 -1.47
CA SER A 120 -1.90 17.88 -2.22
C SER A 120 -2.00 18.10 -3.74
N LYS A 121 -3.00 18.88 -4.19
CA LYS A 121 -3.14 19.26 -5.61
C LYS A 121 -2.07 20.25 -6.04
N ASP A 122 -1.72 21.22 -5.19
CA ASP A 122 -0.61 22.15 -5.42
C ASP A 122 0.71 21.38 -5.57
N GLU A 123 1.02 20.49 -4.63
CA GLU A 123 2.21 19.63 -4.68
C GLU A 123 2.26 18.81 -5.98
N MET A 124 1.13 18.22 -6.40
CA MET A 124 1.05 17.47 -7.65
C MET A 124 1.23 18.35 -8.89
N PHE A 125 0.62 19.54 -8.91
CA PHE A 125 0.75 20.47 -10.03
C PHE A 125 2.20 20.89 -10.23
N GLU A 126 2.86 21.36 -9.17
CA GLU A 126 4.25 21.83 -9.21
C GLU A 126 5.21 20.70 -9.58
N GLN A 127 5.01 19.53 -8.99
CA GLN A 127 5.81 18.35 -9.30
C GLN A 127 5.64 17.92 -10.77
N THR A 128 4.39 17.87 -11.27
CA THR A 128 4.12 17.53 -12.67
C THR A 128 4.73 18.55 -13.63
N LYS A 129 4.67 19.85 -13.29
CA LYS A 129 5.25 20.93 -14.10
C LYS A 129 6.77 20.81 -14.16
N LYS A 130 7.41 20.58 -13.00
CA LYS A 130 8.85 20.36 -12.89
C LYS A 130 9.31 19.17 -13.74
N GLU A 131 8.63 18.03 -13.62
CA GLU A 131 8.91 16.82 -14.40
C GLU A 131 8.76 17.05 -15.89
N PHE A 132 7.67 17.71 -16.28
CA PHE A 132 7.39 17.99 -17.68
C PHE A 132 8.49 18.85 -18.31
N LEU A 133 8.99 19.87 -17.60
CA LEU A 133 10.07 20.72 -18.08
C LEU A 133 11.41 19.99 -18.10
N GLN A 134 11.73 19.25 -17.04
CA GLN A 134 13.01 18.54 -16.91
C GLN A 134 13.17 17.43 -17.95
N GLU A 135 12.08 16.69 -18.21
CA GLU A 135 12.10 15.51 -19.08
C GLU A 135 11.54 15.82 -20.48
N ASN A 136 11.39 17.10 -20.85
CA ASN A 136 10.87 17.50 -22.17
C ASN A 136 9.51 16.86 -22.52
N GLY A 137 8.65 16.75 -21.51
CA GLY A 137 7.36 16.10 -21.59
C GLY A 137 7.42 14.58 -21.61
N VAL A 138 8.57 13.90 -21.51
CA VAL A 138 8.64 12.43 -21.42
C VAL A 138 8.21 11.96 -20.03
N LEU A 139 7.49 10.83 -19.96
CA LEU A 139 7.19 10.16 -18.68
C LEU A 139 8.31 9.18 -18.36
N ASN A 140 9.23 9.58 -17.49
CA ASN A 140 10.38 8.78 -17.11
C ASN A 140 10.19 8.08 -15.74
N GLY A 141 9.01 7.47 -15.54
CA GLY A 141 8.69 6.79 -14.28
C GLY A 141 8.76 7.74 -13.07
N ASP A 142 9.36 7.27 -11.97
CA ASP A 142 9.48 7.99 -10.70
C ASP A 142 10.89 8.57 -10.47
N THR A 143 11.59 9.00 -11.53
CA THR A 143 12.93 9.60 -11.45
C THR A 143 12.97 10.91 -10.65
N THR A 144 11.79 11.44 -10.32
CA THR A 144 11.56 12.80 -9.85
C THR A 144 10.85 12.85 -8.50
N LYS A 145 10.59 11.69 -7.86
CA LYS A 145 9.89 11.57 -6.57
C LYS A 145 8.40 11.90 -6.62
N ARG A 146 7.74 11.56 -7.72
CA ARG A 146 6.28 11.63 -7.82
C ARG A 146 5.59 10.76 -6.76
N SER A 147 6.18 9.61 -6.43
CA SER A 147 5.69 8.73 -5.37
C SER A 147 5.65 9.40 -3.99
N ASP A 148 6.53 10.37 -3.71
CA ASP A 148 6.53 11.13 -2.46
C ASP A 148 5.28 12.02 -2.36
N VAL A 149 4.84 12.64 -3.47
CA VAL A 149 3.59 13.44 -3.50
C VAL A 149 2.38 12.57 -3.18
N TYR A 150 2.29 11.39 -3.80
CA TYR A 150 1.24 10.41 -3.49
C TYR A 150 1.27 9.96 -2.03
N THR A 151 2.46 9.62 -1.53
CA THR A 151 2.65 9.17 -0.15
C THR A 151 2.25 10.27 0.84
N ASN A 152 2.63 11.52 0.59
CA ASN A 152 2.26 12.65 1.42
C ASN A 152 0.73 12.85 1.44
N MET A 153 0.07 12.77 0.29
CA MET A 153 -1.39 12.80 0.22
C MET A 153 -2.01 11.65 1.03
N TYR A 154 -1.53 10.40 0.88
CA TYR A 154 -2.10 9.24 1.60
C TYR A 154 -2.03 9.36 3.12
N ARG A 155 -1.02 10.06 3.66
CA ARG A 155 -0.91 10.35 5.10
C ARG A 155 -1.99 11.32 5.58
N LYS A 156 -2.51 12.17 4.70
CA LYS A 156 -3.54 13.17 4.98
C LYS A 156 -4.98 12.66 4.72
N VAL A 157 -5.13 11.44 4.20
CA VAL A 157 -6.43 10.85 3.81
C VAL A 157 -6.79 9.65 4.70
N GLN A 158 -8.08 9.49 4.96
CA GLN A 158 -8.62 8.34 5.71
C GLN A 158 -8.33 7.02 4.99
N LYS A 159 -8.05 5.95 5.74
CA LYS A 159 -7.63 4.64 5.20
C LYS A 159 -8.50 4.17 4.03
N ASN A 160 -9.82 4.19 4.20
CA ASN A 160 -10.78 3.63 3.24
C ASN A 160 -10.90 4.45 1.94
N ASP A 161 -10.42 5.69 1.95
CA ASP A 161 -10.46 6.58 0.80
C ASP A 161 -9.12 6.68 0.06
N ARG A 162 -8.05 6.05 0.57
CA ARG A 162 -6.70 6.16 -0.04
C ARG A 162 -6.67 5.69 -1.49
N LEU A 163 -7.33 4.57 -1.83
CA LEU A 163 -7.41 4.11 -3.22
C LEU A 163 -8.12 5.12 -4.14
N ALA A 164 -9.24 5.69 -3.67
CA ALA A 164 -9.99 6.70 -4.41
C ALA A 164 -9.23 8.04 -4.51
N ALA A 165 -8.48 8.41 -3.46
CA ALA A 165 -7.59 9.56 -3.46
C ALA A 165 -6.47 9.38 -4.50
N GLY A 166 -5.85 8.21 -4.55
CA GLY A 166 -4.82 7.87 -5.54
C GLY A 166 -5.34 7.99 -6.96
N TYR A 167 -6.53 7.43 -7.21
CA TYR A 167 -7.20 7.56 -8.49
C TYR A 167 -7.52 9.02 -8.84
N THR A 168 -8.05 9.79 -7.90
CA THR A 168 -8.37 11.22 -8.07
C THR A 168 -7.12 12.03 -8.41
N MET A 169 -6.04 11.83 -7.65
CA MET A 169 -4.76 12.51 -7.87
C MET A 169 -4.19 12.19 -9.25
N GLN A 170 -4.30 10.94 -9.70
CA GLN A 170 -3.90 10.55 -11.06
C GLN A 170 -4.71 11.28 -12.14
N GLN A 171 -6.00 11.56 -11.92
CA GLN A 171 -6.78 12.34 -12.87
C GLN A 171 -6.32 13.80 -12.93
N TYR A 172 -5.98 14.42 -11.80
CA TYR A 172 -5.39 15.77 -11.76
C TYR A 172 -4.03 15.82 -12.46
N GLU A 173 -3.12 14.88 -12.17
CA GLU A 173 -1.82 14.76 -12.86
C GLU A 173 -2.01 14.74 -14.38
N ARG A 174 -2.92 13.90 -14.88
CA ARG A 174 -3.24 13.81 -16.32
C ARG A 174 -3.76 15.12 -16.89
N ALA A 175 -4.64 15.80 -16.16
CA ALA A 175 -5.20 17.08 -16.61
C ALA A 175 -4.14 18.19 -16.67
N TYR A 176 -3.30 18.31 -15.64
CA TYR A 176 -2.20 19.28 -15.61
C TYR A 176 -1.22 19.02 -16.74
N ARG A 177 -0.82 17.76 -16.92
CA ARG A 177 0.05 17.36 -18.01
C ARG A 177 -0.54 17.66 -19.39
N GLN A 178 -1.84 17.41 -19.58
CA GLN A 178 -2.50 17.75 -20.84
C GLN A 178 -2.50 19.26 -21.11
N ALA A 179 -2.68 20.09 -20.07
CA ALA A 179 -2.56 21.53 -20.19
C ALA A 179 -1.14 21.96 -20.61
N PHE A 180 -0.10 21.34 -20.04
CA PHE A 180 1.29 21.62 -20.43
C PHE A 180 1.60 21.22 -21.87
N ILE A 181 1.11 20.05 -22.32
CA ILE A 181 1.23 19.63 -23.72
C ILE A 181 0.55 20.63 -24.66
N SER A 182 -0.67 21.05 -24.32
CA SER A 182 -1.40 22.04 -25.12
C SER A 182 -0.67 23.38 -25.18
N ALA A 183 -0.10 23.84 -24.06
CA ALA A 183 0.70 25.06 -24.00
C ALA A 183 1.98 24.96 -24.85
N ALA A 184 2.70 23.84 -24.78
CA ALA A 184 3.89 23.59 -25.59
C ALA A 184 3.57 23.62 -27.10
N LYS A 185 2.50 22.92 -27.52
CA LYS A 185 2.04 22.93 -28.92
C LYS A 185 1.51 24.28 -29.38
N ALA A 186 0.93 25.08 -28.48
CA ALA A 186 0.47 26.43 -28.81
C ALA A 186 1.65 27.38 -29.03
N ALA A 187 2.74 27.22 -28.26
CA ALA A 187 3.96 28.01 -28.40
C ALA A 187 4.80 27.58 -29.62
N ASP A 188 4.85 26.29 -29.90
CA ASP A 188 5.52 25.71 -31.08
C ASP A 188 4.64 24.58 -31.67
N PRO A 189 3.92 24.82 -32.78
CA PRO A 189 3.10 23.80 -33.43
C PRO A 189 3.87 22.55 -33.90
N GLY A 190 5.20 22.65 -34.07
CA GLY A 190 6.08 21.52 -34.39
C GLY A 190 6.65 20.79 -33.18
N TRP A 191 6.29 21.22 -31.96
CA TRP A 191 6.75 20.59 -30.73
C TRP A 191 6.15 19.19 -30.55
N GLU A 192 7.00 18.25 -30.14
CA GLU A 192 6.66 16.86 -29.87
C GLU A 192 7.30 16.44 -28.55
N ILE A 193 6.75 15.42 -27.92
CA ILE A 193 7.29 14.86 -26.67
C ILE A 193 8.76 14.45 -26.90
N GLY A 194 9.63 14.87 -25.99
CA GLY A 194 11.08 14.67 -26.06
C GLY A 194 11.83 15.86 -26.67
N LYS A 195 11.15 16.79 -27.35
CA LYS A 195 11.76 18.05 -27.79
C LYS A 195 11.82 19.05 -26.63
N PRO A 196 12.90 19.85 -26.52
CA PRO A 196 13.01 20.88 -25.50
C PRO A 196 11.78 21.79 -25.45
N VAL A 197 11.26 22.01 -24.23
CA VAL A 197 10.19 22.99 -24.00
C VAL A 197 10.85 24.33 -23.76
N SER A 198 10.48 25.35 -24.53
CA SER A 198 11.03 26.69 -24.37
C SER A 198 10.79 27.25 -22.97
N SER A 199 11.79 27.96 -22.44
CA SER A 199 11.68 28.61 -21.14
C SER A 199 10.51 29.60 -21.15
N GLY A 200 9.72 29.62 -20.09
CA GLY A 200 8.56 30.51 -19.94
C GLY A 200 7.27 30.03 -20.59
N THR A 201 7.29 28.97 -21.40
CA THR A 201 6.08 28.42 -22.05
C THR A 201 4.97 28.03 -21.07
N LEU A 202 5.33 27.63 -19.84
CA LEU A 202 4.38 27.20 -18.82
C LEU A 202 4.13 28.25 -17.73
N ASP A 203 4.70 29.46 -17.81
CA ASP A 203 4.64 30.46 -16.74
C ASP A 203 3.22 31.00 -16.53
N GLY A 204 2.44 31.11 -17.61
CA GLY A 204 1.03 31.52 -17.56
C GLY A 204 0.05 30.41 -17.15
N ILE A 205 0.52 29.17 -16.99
CA ILE A 205 -0.32 28.04 -16.61
C ILE A 205 -0.29 27.90 -15.08
N THR A 206 -1.44 28.10 -14.44
CA THR A 206 -1.64 27.84 -13.01
C THR A 206 -2.58 26.65 -12.79
N ARG A 207 -2.47 26.01 -11.63
CA ARG A 207 -3.38 24.94 -11.23
C ARG A 207 -4.85 25.36 -11.33
N GLU A 208 -5.19 26.53 -10.79
CA GLU A 208 -6.55 27.06 -10.76
C GLU A 208 -7.11 27.24 -12.17
N SER A 209 -6.27 27.69 -13.12
CA SER A 209 -6.68 27.86 -14.51
C SER A 209 -7.06 26.53 -15.17
N VAL A 210 -6.29 25.46 -14.90
CA VAL A 210 -6.57 24.11 -15.40
C VAL A 210 -7.83 23.54 -14.76
N GLU A 211 -7.95 23.64 -13.43
CA GLU A 211 -9.12 23.15 -12.71
C GLU A 211 -10.41 23.90 -13.09
N ALA A 212 -10.34 25.21 -13.32
CA ALA A 212 -11.48 25.99 -13.81
C ALA A 212 -11.92 25.51 -15.21
N ASN A 213 -10.99 25.15 -16.09
CA ASN A 213 -11.32 24.58 -17.40
C ASN A 213 -11.97 23.19 -17.28
N LEU A 214 -11.53 22.36 -16.34
CA LEU A 214 -12.18 21.08 -16.04
C LEU A 214 -13.62 21.26 -15.54
N LYS A 215 -13.88 22.30 -14.73
CA LYS A 215 -15.25 22.66 -14.29
C LYS A 215 -16.11 23.04 -15.49
N LYS A 216 -15.60 23.90 -16.37
CA LYS A 216 -16.32 24.35 -17.58
C LYS A 216 -16.63 23.22 -18.54
N SER A 217 -15.74 22.23 -18.67
CA SER A 217 -15.95 21.06 -19.53
C SER A 217 -16.87 20.00 -18.91
N GLY A 218 -17.46 20.25 -17.74
CA GLY A 218 -18.34 19.30 -17.05
C GLY A 218 -17.62 18.06 -16.51
N SER A 219 -16.31 18.14 -16.26
CA SER A 219 -15.55 16.99 -15.75
C SER A 219 -15.98 16.63 -14.33
N SER A 220 -16.26 15.34 -14.10
CA SER A 220 -16.56 14.81 -12.77
C SER A 220 -15.43 15.03 -11.76
N LEU A 221 -14.19 15.20 -12.24
CA LEU A 221 -13.02 15.57 -11.44
C LEU A 221 -13.22 16.90 -10.69
N ALA A 222 -13.93 17.83 -11.32
CA ALA A 222 -14.04 19.20 -10.85
C ALA A 222 -15.32 19.46 -10.04
N GLN A 223 -16.31 18.57 -10.12
CA GLN A 223 -17.56 18.66 -9.37
C GLN A 223 -17.40 18.36 -7.87
N VAL A 224 -16.38 17.59 -7.49
CA VAL A 224 -16.15 17.20 -6.08
C VAL A 224 -15.35 18.24 -5.28
N SER A 225 -14.85 19.29 -5.94
CA SER A 225 -14.14 20.40 -5.29
C SER A 225 -15.06 21.40 -4.57
N VAL A 226 -16.35 21.07 -4.41
CA VAL A 226 -17.37 21.87 -3.72
C VAL A 226 -18.10 21.01 -2.67
N ASP A 227 -17.36 20.53 -1.66
CA ASP A 227 -18.00 20.16 -0.38
C ASP A 227 -17.05 20.50 0.77
N THR A 228 -16.68 21.78 0.87
CA THR A 228 -16.25 22.36 2.15
C THR A 228 -17.51 22.52 2.99
N ARG A 229 -17.86 21.47 3.76
CA ARG A 229 -18.81 21.65 4.86
C ARG A 229 -18.16 22.52 5.91
N ILE A 230 -18.77 23.68 6.08
CA ILE A 230 -18.65 24.60 7.22
C ILE A 230 -18.89 23.82 8.52
#